data_AF-A0A6J4K969-F1
#
_entry.id   AF-A0A6J4K969-F1
#
_cell.length_a   1.000
_cell.length_b   1.000
_cell.length_c   1.000
_cell.angle_alpha   90.00
_cell.angle_beta   90.00
_cell.angle_gamma   90.00
#
_symmetry.space_group_name_H-M   'P 1'
#
loop_
_entity.id
_entity.type
_entity.pdbx_description
1 polymer ?
#
loop_
_entity_poly.entity_id
_entity_poly.type
_entity_poly.pdbx_seq_one_letter_code
_entity_poly.pdbx_strand_id
1 'polypeptide(L)' 'MVGLAELESILEEDFLTLLEFDRTVDRYEVQPVTVQYTDAEGKPRHYTLDVLIHYRPAEEVGDALAPRRDGNSAPEP' A
#
# COMPACT_ATOMS: atom_id res chain seq x y z
N MET A 1 1.73 -16.23 9.49
CA MET A 1 1.03 -15.22 10.31
C MET A 1 2.09 -14.20 10.65
N VAL A 2 2.16 -13.13 9.86
CA VAL A 2 3.05 -11.99 10.15
C VAL A 2 2.60 -11.52 11.52
N GLY A 3 3.49 -11.63 12.51
CA GLY A 3 3.19 -11.20 13.88
C GLY A 3 2.72 -9.76 13.82
N LEU A 4 1.67 -9.45 14.59
CA LEU A 4 1.06 -8.12 14.71
C LEU A 4 2.17 -7.06 14.78
N ALA A 5 2.56 -6.53 13.63
CA ALA A 5 3.26 -5.26 13.58
C ALA A 5 2.29 -4.29 14.24
N GLU A 6 2.78 -3.49 15.18
CA GLU A 6 1.98 -2.67 16.09
C GLU A 6 1.14 -1.68 15.27
N LEU A 7 -0.06 -2.09 14.85
CA LEU A 7 -0.98 -1.22 14.11
C LEU A 7 -1.38 -0.10 15.05
N GLU A 8 -1.06 1.13 14.67
CA GLU A 8 -1.25 2.29 15.54
C GLU A 8 -2.66 2.88 15.38
N SER A 9 -3.39 2.46 14.34
CA SER A 9 -4.69 3.00 13.96
C SER A 9 -5.56 2.02 13.17
N ILE A 10 -6.88 2.18 13.28
CA ILE A 10 -7.88 1.49 12.44
C ILE A 10 -7.65 1.80 10.95
N LEU A 11 -7.16 3.01 10.63
CA LEU A 11 -6.85 3.37 9.24
C LEU A 11 -5.74 2.48 8.66
N GLU A 12 -4.75 2.11 9.46
CA GLU A 12 -3.67 1.22 9.02
C GLU A 12 -4.19 -0.21 8.82
N GLU A 13 -5.07 -0.70 9.71
CA GLU A 13 -5.72 -2.00 9.56
C GLU A 13 -6.55 -2.08 8.27
N ASP A 14 -7.38 -1.07 8.02
CA ASP A 14 -8.16 -0.97 6.78
C ASP A 14 -7.25 -0.91 5.55
N PHE A 15 -6.15 -0.14 5.63
CA PHE A 15 -5.20 -0.01 4.53
C PHE A 15 -4.48 -1.33 4.23
N LEU A 16 -4.00 -2.05 5.25
CA LEU A 16 -3.39 -3.37 5.06
C LEU A 16 -4.38 -4.37 4.47
N THR A 17 -5.64 -4.33 4.90
CA THR A 17 -6.71 -5.15 4.33
C THR A 17 -6.85 -4.88 2.83
N LEU A 18 -6.81 -3.62 2.40
CA LEU A 18 -6.87 -3.28 0.97
C LEU A 18 -5.67 -3.83 0.19
N LEU A 19 -4.46 -3.77 0.75
CA LEU A 19 -3.24 -4.27 0.11
C LEU A 19 -3.26 -5.78 -0.11
N GLU A 20 -3.91 -6.56 0.76
CA GLU A 20 -4.04 -8.01 0.59
C GLU A 20 -4.85 -8.39 -0.65
N PHE A 21 -5.78 -7.54 -1.10
CA PHE A 21 -6.64 -7.81 -2.26
C PHE A 21 -6.18 -7.11 -3.54
N ASP A 22 -5.21 -6.21 -3.46
CA ASP A 22 -4.69 -5.48 -4.62
C ASP A 22 -3.79 -6.37 -5.48
N ARG A 23 -4.24 -6.68 -6.70
CA ARG A 23 -3.51 -7.51 -7.67
C ARG A 23 -2.27 -6.82 -8.25
N THR A 24 -2.10 -5.53 -8.00
CA THR A 24 -0.88 -4.81 -8.39
C THR A 24 0.22 -4.95 -7.34
N VAL A 25 -0.12 -5.35 -6.11
CA VAL A 25 0.84 -5.51 -5.01
C VAL A 25 1.48 -6.90 -5.07
N ASP A 26 2.81 -6.94 -5.07
CA ASP A 26 3.58 -8.19 -4.98
C ASP A 26 3.73 -8.62 -3.52
N ARG A 27 4.22 -7.70 -2.68
CA ARG A 27 4.41 -7.88 -1.24
C ARG A 27 4.44 -6.52 -0.55
N TYR A 28 4.24 -6.51 0.77
CA TYR A 28 4.40 -5.33 1.59
C TYR A 28 5.07 -5.69 2.93
N GLU A 29 5.66 -4.68 3.57
CA GLU A 29 6.34 -4.77 4.85
C GLU A 29 5.78 -3.70 5.79
N VAL A 30 5.39 -4.08 7.01
CA VAL A 30 4.84 -3.16 8.01
C VAL A 30 5.96 -2.73 8.95
N GLN A 31 6.05 -1.45 9.26
CA GLN A 31 7.11 -0.86 10.09
C GLN A 31 8.53 -1.30 9.70
N PRO A 32 8.92 -1.22 8.41
CA PRO A 32 10.13 -1.86 7.89
C PRO A 32 11.42 -1.20 8.41
N VAL A 33 11.37 0.07 8.77
CA VAL A 33 12.53 0.84 9.21
C VAL A 33 12.14 2.00 10.10
N THR A 34 12.96 2.25 11.12
CA THR A 34 12.95 3.47 11.92
C THR A 34 14.14 4.33 11.54
N VAL A 35 13.87 5.56 11.10
CA VAL A 35 14.87 6.57 10.77
C VAL A 35 15.12 7.44 12.00
N GLN A 36 16.38 7.53 12.40
CA GLN A 36 16.82 8.48 13.43
C GLN A 36 17.33 9.75 12.75
N TYR A 37 16.86 10.92 13.19
CA TYR A 37 17.30 12.20 12.65
C TYR A 37 17.30 13.29 13.71
N THR A 38 18.00 14.38 13.43
CA THR A 38 17.97 15.59 14.26
C THR A 38 17.06 16.61 13.60
N ASP A 39 16.09 17.14 14.35
CA ASP A 39 15.18 18.17 13.83
C ASP A 39 15.87 19.55 13.73
N ALA A 40 15.16 20.54 13.20
CA ALA A 40 15.68 21.90 13.02
C ALA A 40 16.05 22.60 14.34
N GLU A 41 15.57 22.10 15.48
CA GLU A 41 15.86 22.62 16.82
C GLU A 41 17.02 21.87 17.51
N GLY A 42 17.66 20.93 16.80
CA GLY A 42 18.77 20.15 17.34
C GLY A 42 18.33 18.96 18.21
N LYS A 43 17.05 18.60 18.23
CA LYS A 43 16.52 17.51 19.06
C LYS A 43 16.54 16.18 18.31
N PRO A 44 16.94 15.07 18.96
CA PRO A 44 16.84 13.74 18.35
C PRO A 44 15.38 13.33 18.19
N ARG A 45 15.05 12.81 17.00
CA ARG A 45 13.74 12.29 16.62
C ARG A 45 13.88 10.91 16.00
N HIS A 46 12.81 10.14 16.15
CA HIS A 46 12.63 8.85 15.50
C HIS A 46 11.36 8.91 14.66
N TYR A 47 11.45 8.38 13.45
CA TYR A 47 10.31 8.24 12.56
C TYR A 47 10.30 6.82 12.01
N THR A 48 9.25 6.07 12.32
CA THR A 48 9.01 4.73 11.77
C THR A 48 8.08 4.86 10.58
N LEU A 49 8.43 4.23 9.45
CA LEU A 49 7.54 4.19 8.28
C LEU A 49 6.41 3.19 8.53
N ASP A 50 5.16 3.52 8.23
CA ASP A 50 4.04 2.62 8.54
C ASP A 50 4.05 1.36 7.65
N VAL A 51 4.16 1.53 6.32
CA VAL A 51 4.14 0.42 5.34
C VAL A 51 5.05 0.73 4.15
N LEU A 52 5.80 -0.27 3.69
CA LEU A 52 6.52 -0.27 2.40
C LEU A 52 5.88 -1.28 1.45
N ILE A 53 5.48 -0.82 0.27
CA ILE A 53 4.77 -1.63 -0.73
C ILE A 53 5.70 -1.89 -1.92
N HIS A 54 5.80 -3.14 -2.33
CA HIS A 54 6.47 -3.54 -3.56
C HIS A 54 5.39 -3.91 -4.58
N TYR A 55 5.29 -3.14 -5.65
CA TYR A 55 4.34 -3.39 -6.74
C TYR A 55 4.93 -4.34 -7.77
N ARG A 56 4.07 -5.15 -8.37
CA ARG A 56 4.41 -6.00 -9.52
C ARG A 56 4.78 -5.12 -10.72
N PRO A 57 5.74 -5.55 -11.56
CA PRO A 57 6.01 -4.90 -12.84
C PRO A 57 4.74 -4.78 -13.68
N ALA A 58 4.58 -3.65 -14.38
CA ALA A 58 3.37 -3.39 -15.18
C ALA A 58 3.07 -4.49 -16.23
N GLU A 59 4.11 -5.19 -16.70
CA GLU A 59 4.00 -6.30 -17.66
C GLU A 59 3.35 -7.55 -17.06
N GLU A 60 3.50 -7.77 -15.75
CA GLU A 60 2.93 -8.92 -15.03
C GLU A 60 1.49 -8.68 -14.57
N VAL A 61 1.09 -7.41 -14.50
CA VAL A 61 -0.23 -6.97 -14.04
C VAL A 61 -1.26 -7.00 -15.18
N GLY A 62 -0.89 -7.52 -16.36
CA GLY A 62 -1.73 -7.63 -17.56
C GLY A 62 -3.20 -7.94 -17.25
N ASP A 63 -4.10 -7.11 -17.82
CA ASP A 63 -5.55 -7.05 -17.59
C ASP A 63 -6.07 -6.47 -16.26
N ALA A 64 -5.29 -6.35 -15.19
CA ALA A 64 -5.80 -5.77 -13.93
C ALA A 64 -5.88 -4.22 -13.97
N LEU A 65 -5.07 -3.58 -14.81
CA LEU A 65 -5.11 -2.14 -15.10
C LEU A 65 -5.93 -1.80 -16.35
N ALA A 66 -6.46 -2.80 -17.07
CA ALA A 66 -7.36 -2.52 -18.17
C ALA A 66 -8.62 -1.87 -17.58
N PRO A 67 -9.05 -0.69 -18.08
CA PRO A 67 -10.31 -0.10 -17.64
C PRO A 67 -11.38 -1.17 -17.83
N ARG A 68 -12.13 -1.48 -16.76
CA ARG A 68 -13.31 -2.34 -16.88
C ARG A 68 -14.14 -1.71 -18.01
N ARG A 69 -14.34 -2.46 -19.09
CA ARG A 69 -15.27 -2.02 -20.14
C ARG A 69 -16.62 -1.89 -19.46
N ASP A 70 -17.00 -0.66 -19.14
CA ASP A 70 -18.33 -0.34 -18.66
C ASP A 70 -19.29 -0.82 -19.75
N GLY A 71 -20.01 -1.90 -19.46
CA GLY A 71 -20.92 -2.56 -20.39
C GLY A 71 -22.19 -1.76 -20.68
N ASN A 72 -22.08 -0.43 -20.82
CA ASN A 72 -23.17 0.41 -21.26
C ASN A 72 -22.96 0.82 -22.73
N SER A 73 -22.94 -0.17 -23.62
CA SER A 73 -23.38 0.07 -25.00
C SER A 73 -24.90 0.19 -24.97
N ALA A 74 -25.40 1.41 -24.85
CA ALA A 74 -26.79 1.68 -25.21
C ALA A 74 -26.94 1.36 -26.71
N PRO A 75 -27.92 0.55 -27.13
CA PRO A 75 -28.23 0.41 -28.55
C PRO A 75 -28.86 1.73 -29.03
N GLU A 76 -28.25 2.37 -30.03
CA GLU A 76 -28.88 3.45 -30.79
C GLU A 76 -30.01 2.87 -31.66
N PRO A 77 -31.22 3.42 -31.53
CA PRO A 77 -32.02 3.74 -32.72
C PRO A 77 -32.39 5.23 -32.81
#